data_AF-A0A147KBC1-F1
#
_entry.id   AF-A0A147KBC1-F1
#
_cell.length_a   1.000
_cell.length_b   1.000
_cell.length_c   1.000
_cell.angle_alpha   90.00
_cell.angle_beta   90.00
_cell.angle_gamma   90.00
#
_symmetry.space_group_name_H-M   'P 1'
#
loop_
_entity.id
_entity.type
_entity.pdbx_description
1 polymer ?
#
loop_
_entity_poly.entity_id
_entity_poly.type
_entity_poly.pdbx_seq_one_letter_code
_entity_poly.pdbx_strand_id
1 'polypeptide(L)' 'MLDSIMAMKKVTKVDYLQTFDVSTNGTTTYITHIQEEPNYRKQLMLTQVNNNFKGKVFIIDDGKCITVMLAEEY' A
#
# COMPACT_ATOMS: atom_id res chain seq x y z
N MET A 1 4.82 -2.62 -5.88
CA MET A 1 4.40 -1.98 -4.61
C MET A 1 5.60 -1.41 -3.86
N LEU A 2 6.62 -2.23 -3.55
CA LEU A 2 7.88 -1.71 -2.99
C LEU A 2 8.57 -0.68 -3.89
N ASP A 3 8.59 -0.90 -5.21
CA ASP A 3 9.18 0.07 -6.15
C ASP A 3 8.49 1.44 -6.10
N SER A 4 7.17 1.44 -5.86
CA SER A 4 6.37 2.66 -5.71
C SER A 4 6.75 3.41 -4.42
N ILE A 5 7.04 2.69 -3.34
CA ILE A 5 7.51 3.27 -2.08
C ILE A 5 8.94 3.82 -2.24
N MET A 6 9.83 3.07 -2.88
CA MET A 6 11.21 3.50 -3.16
C MET A 6 11.25 4.74 -4.06
N ALA A 7 10.35 4.82 -5.06
CA ALA A 7 10.19 6.02 -5.87
C ALA A 7 9.62 7.18 -5.04
N MET A 8 8.65 6.92 -4.15
CA MET A 8 8.12 7.93 -3.24
C MET A 8 9.17 8.49 -2.29
N LYS A 9 10.06 7.66 -1.73
CA LYS A 9 11.19 8.11 -0.88
C LYS A 9 12.06 9.18 -1.53
N LYS A 10 12.10 9.24 -2.87
CA LYS A 10 12.86 10.27 -3.61
C LYS A 10 12.13 11.61 -3.72
N VAL A 11 10.82 11.63 -3.49
CA VAL A 11 9.94 12.79 -3.72
C VAL A 11 9.32 13.31 -2.41
N THR A 12 9.10 12.45 -1.43
CA THR A 12 8.52 12.78 -0.12
C THR A 12 9.11 11.94 1.00
N LYS A 13 8.97 12.40 2.25
CA LYS A 13 9.30 11.60 3.43
C LYS A 13 8.28 10.45 3.52
N VAL A 14 8.82 9.24 3.60
CA VAL A 14 8.03 8.02 3.79
C VAL A 14 8.01 7.71 5.27
N ASP A 15 6.81 7.55 5.80
CA ASP A 15 6.56 7.15 7.18
C ASP A 15 7.01 5.69 7.43
N TYR A 16 7.31 5.37 8.69
CA TYR A 16 7.66 4.02 9.14
C TYR A 16 6.59 3.00 8.77
N LEU A 17 5.31 3.38 8.88
CA LEU A 17 4.16 2.53 8.56
C LEU A 17 3.46 3.02 7.30
N GLN A 18 3.29 2.12 6.35
CA GLN A 18 2.55 2.35 5.12
C GLN A 18 1.42 1.34 5.02
N THR A 19 0.22 1.81 4.72
CA THR A 19 -0.98 0.96 4.59
C THR A 19 -1.45 0.92 3.14
N PHE A 20 -1.70 -0.28 2.62
CA PHE A 20 -2.33 -0.50 1.33
C PHE A 20 -3.63 -1.24 1.54
N ASP A 21 -4.74 -0.55 1.28
CA ASP A 21 -6.08 -1.14 1.32
C ASP A 21 -6.49 -1.58 -0.08
N VAL A 22 -6.69 -2.88 -0.26
CA VAL A 22 -7.11 -3.48 -1.52
C VAL A 22 -8.57 -3.88 -1.40
N SER A 23 -9.40 -3.30 -2.26
CA SER A 23 -10.81 -3.68 -2.43
C SER A 23 -11.12 -3.95 -3.89
N THR A 24 -12.12 -4.79 -4.17
CA THR A 24 -12.53 -5.10 -5.55
C THR A 24 -14.04 -4.99 -5.72
N ASN A 25 -14.45 -4.49 -6.90
CA ASN A 25 -15.81 -4.39 -7.37
C ASN A 25 -15.88 -4.88 -8.83
N GLY A 26 -16.38 -6.11 -9.03
CA GLY A 26 -16.33 -6.79 -10.31
C GLY A 26 -14.89 -6.98 -10.80
N THR A 27 -14.61 -6.55 -12.03
CA THR A 27 -13.26 -6.58 -12.64
C THR A 27 -12.42 -5.33 -12.32
N THR A 28 -12.90 -4.49 -11.40
CA THR A 28 -12.18 -3.30 -10.93
C THR A 28 -11.58 -3.54 -9.56
N THR A 29 -10.29 -3.28 -9.43
CA THR A 29 -9.55 -3.31 -8.16
C THR A 29 -9.13 -1.89 -7.78
N TYR A 30 -9.36 -1.53 -6.53
CA TYR A 30 -8.93 -0.27 -5.94
C TYR A 30 -7.83 -0.57 -4.92
N ILE A 31 -6.69 0.11 -5.07
CA ILE A 31 -5.56 0.02 -4.15
C ILE A 31 -5.36 1.42 -3.56
N THR A 32 -5.65 1.58 -2.27
CA THR A 32 -5.50 2.85 -1.58
C THR A 32 -4.26 2.81 -0.70
N HIS A 33 -3.26 3.60 -1.05
CA HIS A 33 -2.02 3.79 -0.30
C HIS A 33 -2.16 4.96 0.67
N ILE A 34 -1.86 4.73 1.95
CA ILE A 34 -2.02 5.69 3.05
C ILE A 34 -0.77 5.66 3.96
N GLN A 35 -0.35 6.83 4.44
CA GLN A 35 0.58 7.00 5.58
C GLN A 35 0.17 8.22 6.42
N GLU A 36 0.61 8.25 7.69
CA GLU A 36 0.19 9.29 8.65
C GLU A 36 1.11 10.51 8.63
N GLU A 37 2.44 10.32 8.63
CA GLU A 37 3.40 11.43 8.72
C GLU A 37 4.53 11.39 7.67
N PRO A 38 4.59 12.37 6.75
CA PRO A 38 3.54 13.35 6.42
C PRO A 38 2.28 12.66 5.93
N ASN A 39 1.12 13.30 6.14
CA ASN A 39 -0.15 12.74 5.67
C ASN A 39 -0.11 12.55 4.15
N TYR A 40 -0.36 11.33 3.71
CA TYR A 40 -0.43 11.02 2.29
C TYR A 40 -1.49 9.96 2.05
N ARG A 41 -2.28 10.18 0.99
CA ARG A 41 -3.29 9.25 0.51
C ARG A 41 -3.34 9.29 -1.00
N LYS A 42 -3.21 8.12 -1.63
CA LYS A 42 -3.37 7.97 -3.08
C LYS A 42 -4.12 6.69 -3.39
N GLN A 43 -5.09 6.78 -4.30
CA GLN A 43 -5.81 5.62 -4.79
C GLN A 43 -5.40 5.32 -6.23
N LEU A 44 -5.13 4.05 -6.49
CA LEU A 44 -4.93 3.50 -7.82
C LEU A 44 -6.15 2.65 -8.17
N MET A 45 -6.70 2.87 -9.36
CA MET A 45 -7.77 2.06 -9.92
C MET A 45 -7.23 1.21 -11.05
N LEU A 46 -7.42 -0.11 -10.96
CA LEU A 46 -7.05 -1.07 -11.98
C LEU A 46 -8.33 -1.69 -12.54
N THR A 47 -8.59 -1.51 -13.83
CA THR A 47 -9.74 -2.11 -14.52
C THR A 47 -9.31 -3.35 -15.29
N GLN A 48 -10.25 -4.27 -15.53
CA GLN A 48 -9.99 -5.52 -16.25
C GLN A 48 -8.97 -6.44 -15.55
N VAL A 49 -8.87 -6.35 -14.22
CA VAL A 49 -8.00 -7.22 -13.41
C VAL A 49 -8.88 -8.14 -12.60
N ASN A 50 -8.70 -9.45 -12.79
CA ASN A 50 -9.36 -10.46 -11.98
C ASN A 50 -8.52 -10.72 -10.73
N ASN A 51 -8.75 -9.92 -9.68
CA ASN A 51 -8.04 -10.01 -8.41
C ASN A 51 -8.98 -10.59 -7.34
N ASN A 52 -8.55 -11.67 -6.70
CA ASN A 52 -9.28 -12.30 -5.60
C ASN A 52 -8.83 -11.80 -4.22
N PHE A 53 -7.74 -11.04 -4.16
CA PHE A 53 -7.24 -10.49 -2.91
C PHE A 53 -8.03 -9.23 -2.51
N LYS A 54 -8.61 -9.27 -1.32
CA LYS A 54 -9.20 -8.13 -0.61
C LYS A 54 -8.60 -8.10 0.78
N GLY A 55 -8.17 -6.95 1.25
CA GLY A 55 -7.58 -6.82 2.58
C GLY A 55 -6.64 -5.64 2.67
N LYS A 56 -6.14 -5.43 3.89
CA LYS A 56 -5.11 -4.43 4.16
C LYS A 56 -3.75 -5.10 4.24
N VAL A 57 -2.76 -4.47 3.62
CA VAL A 57 -1.35 -4.84 3.71
C VAL A 57 -0.63 -3.70 4.41
N PHE A 58 0.12 -4.03 5.45
CA PHE A 58 1.03 -3.12 6.12
C PHE A 58 2.44 -3.33 5.60
N ILE A 59 3.12 -2.23 5.30
CA ILE A 59 4.54 -2.21 5.02
C ILE A 59 5.20 -1.41 6.13
N ILE A 60 6.08 -2.08 6.85
CA ILE A 60 6.87 -1.52 7.94
C ILE A 60 8.31 -1.42 7.46
N ASP A 61 8.87 -0.22 7.48
CA ASP A 61 10.24 0.05 7.04
C ASP A 61 11.01 0.72 8.18
N ASP A 62 11.85 -0.08 8.87
CA ASP A 62 12.68 0.39 10.00
C ASP A 62 14.03 0.97 9.54
N GLY A 63 14.23 1.13 8.22
CA GLY A 63 15.47 1.58 7.60
C GLY A 63 16.54 0.49 7.45
N LYS A 64 16.36 -0.70 8.05
CA LYS A 64 17.26 -1.85 7.91
C LYS A 64 16.66 -2.95 7.05
N CYS A 65 15.39 -3.27 7.29
CA CYS A 65 14.62 -4.22 6.51
C CYS A 65 13.19 -3.72 6.30
N ILE A 66 12.55 -4.28 5.28
CA ILE A 66 11.15 -4.01 4.97
C ILE A 66 10.36 -5.26 5.34
N THR A 67 9.41 -5.10 6.25
CA THR A 67 8.47 -6.15 6.64
C THR A 67 7.14 -5.89 5.96
N VAL A 68 6.57 -6.92 5.33
CA VAL A 68 5.25 -6.88 4.70
C VAL A 68 4.34 -7.82 5.47
N MET A 69 3.20 -7.33 5.95
CA MET A 69 2.24 -8.11 6.73
C MET A 69 0.83 -7.91 6.20
N LEU A 70 0.03 -8.98 6.21
CA LEU A 70 -1.41 -8.86 6.02
C LEU A 70 -2.04 -8.42 7.35
N ALA A 71 -3.09 -7.59 7.28
CA ALA A 71 -3.84 -7.20 8.48
C ALA A 71 -4.53 -8.38 9.18
N GLU A 72 -4.72 -9.49 8.46
CA GLU A 72 -5.25 -10.74 9.02
C GLU A 72 -4.20 -11.56 9.80
N GLU A 73 -2.91 -11.20 9.71
CA GLU A 73 -1.81 -11.83 10.45
C GLU A 73 -1.46 -11.10 11.77
N TYR A 74 -2.28 -10.10 12.15
CA TYR A 74 -2.16 -9.32 13.38
C TYR A 74 -2.99 -9.87 14.53
#